data_AF-A0A538KB42-F1
#
_entry.id   AF-A0A538KB42-F1
#
_cell.length_a   1.000
_cell.length_b   1.000
_cell.length_c   1.000
_cell.angle_alpha   90.00
_cell.angle_beta   90.00
_cell.angle_gamma   90.00
#
_symmetry.space_group_name_H-M   'P 1'
#
loop_
_entity.id
_entity.type
_entity.pdbx_description
1 polymer ?
#
loop_
_entity_poly.entity_id
_entity_poly.type
_entity_poly.pdbx_seq_one_letter_code
_entity_poly.pdbx_strand_id
1 'polypeptide(L)'
;TLVGFAAEHAESVPSGNAVAEARRKLRDKDVDAIVLNDVSRADAGFEVATNEVTIVTASGERHVPLSTKGEVAAAVLDEVAALRAGVAAR
;
A
#
# COMPACT_ATOMS: atom_id res chain seq x y z
N THR A 1 5.92 13.98 -1.74
CA THR A 1 5.47 12.59 -1.68
C THR A 1 5.10 12.23 -0.26
N LEU A 2 3.81 12.12 0.00
CA LEU A 2 3.22 11.66 1.24
C LEU A 2 2.66 10.25 1.01
N VAL A 3 3.10 9.29 1.82
CA VAL A 3 2.67 7.89 1.75
C VAL A 3 1.90 7.55 3.01
N GLY A 4 0.65 7.13 2.86
CA GLY A 4 -0.13 6.55 3.93
C GLY A 4 0.00 5.04 3.99
N PHE A 5 -0.20 4.46 5.18
CA PHE A 5 -0.31 3.01 5.36
C PHE A 5 -1.73 2.69 5.82
N ALA A 6 -2.29 1.60 5.29
CA ALA A 6 -3.63 1.11 5.60
C ALA A 6 -3.54 -0.38 5.96
N ALA A 7 -3.62 -0.65 7.26
CA ALA A 7 -3.84 -1.98 7.79
C ALA A 7 -5.34 -2.26 7.79
N GLU A 8 -5.80 -3.21 6.98
CA GLU A 8 -7.21 -3.62 6.93
C GLU A 8 -7.38 -5.05 7.43
N HIS A 9 -8.49 -5.32 8.11
CA HIS A 9 -9.00 -6.67 8.27
C HIS A 9 -10.05 -6.92 7.19
N ALA A 10 -10.11 -8.13 6.63
CA ALA A 10 -11.12 -8.48 5.61
C ALA A 10 -12.56 -8.17 6.07
N GLU A 11 -12.84 -8.33 7.37
CA GLU A 11 -14.15 -8.05 7.99
C GLU A 11 -14.42 -6.55 8.22
N SER A 12 -13.38 -5.71 8.28
CA SER A 12 -13.53 -4.28 8.56
C SER A 12 -13.81 -3.43 7.31
N VAL A 13 -13.73 -4.03 6.12
CA VAL A 13 -13.99 -3.36 4.85
C VAL A 13 -15.45 -3.57 4.45
N PRO A 14 -16.34 -2.55 4.53
CA PRO A 14 -17.77 -2.73 4.31
C PRO A 14 -18.13 -3.24 2.90
N SER A 15 -17.29 -2.93 1.92
CA SER A 15 -17.45 -3.38 0.53
C SER A 15 -16.87 -4.77 0.25
N GLY A 16 -16.12 -5.34 1.20
CA GLY A 16 -15.27 -6.52 0.97
C GLY A 16 -14.10 -6.27 0.00
N ASN A 17 -13.91 -5.04 -0.46
CA ASN A 17 -12.88 -4.68 -1.44
C ASN A 17 -11.87 -3.71 -0.82
N ALA A 18 -10.80 -4.26 -0.26
CA ALA A 18 -9.76 -3.50 0.44
C ALA A 18 -9.06 -2.49 -0.47
N VAL A 19 -8.91 -2.80 -1.76
CA VAL A 19 -8.34 -1.88 -2.76
C VAL A 19 -9.25 -0.67 -2.99
N ALA A 20 -10.56 -0.88 -3.10
CA ALA A 20 -11.51 0.23 -3.24
C ALA A 20 -11.49 1.16 -2.02
N GLU A 21 -11.33 0.57 -0.83
CA GLU A 21 -11.17 1.32 0.42
C GLU A 21 -9.83 2.09 0.47
N ALA A 22 -8.73 1.47 0.04
CA ALA A 22 -7.45 2.16 -0.11
C ALA A 22 -7.52 3.33 -1.10
N ARG A 23 -8.22 3.18 -2.24
CA ARG A 23 -8.49 4.27 -3.19
C ARG A 23 -9.34 5.39 -2.57
N ARG A 24 -10.30 5.06 -1.71
CA ARG A 24 -11.06 6.06 -0.95
C ARG A 24 -10.15 6.82 -0.01
N LYS A 25 -9.36 6.12 0.81
CA LYS A 25 -8.38 6.73 1.74
C LYS A 25 -7.34 7.60 1.03
N LEU A 26 -6.88 7.20 -0.15
CA LEU A 26 -5.97 7.98 -0.99
C LEU A 26 -6.56 9.37 -1.30
N ARG A 27 -7.82 9.43 -1.75
CA ARG A 27 -8.52 10.68 -2.07
C ARG A 27 -8.88 11.49 -0.83
N ASP A 28 -9.48 10.84 0.17
CA ASP A 28 -10.00 11.53 1.37
C ASP A 28 -8.88 12.16 2.21
N LYS A 29 -7.69 11.54 2.20
CA LYS A 29 -6.52 12.02 2.95
C LYS A 29 -5.56 12.87 2.11
N ASP A 30 -5.84 13.05 0.83
CA ASP A 30 -5.01 13.79 -0.12
C ASP A 30 -3.52 13.39 -0.06
N VAL A 31 -3.25 12.09 -0.21
CA VAL A 31 -1.89 11.52 -0.19
C VAL A 31 -1.52 10.92 -1.55
N ASP A 32 -0.21 10.81 -1.84
CA ASP A 32 0.28 10.37 -3.14
C ASP A 32 0.20 8.85 -3.32
N ALA A 33 0.29 8.09 -2.22
CA ALA A 33 0.18 6.63 -2.22
C ALA A 33 -0.41 6.10 -0.90
N ILE A 34 -1.08 4.95 -0.98
CA ILE A 34 -1.49 4.13 0.17
C ILE A 34 -0.84 2.75 0.03
N VAL A 35 -0.09 2.32 1.06
CA VAL A 35 0.38 0.94 1.18
C VAL A 35 -0.68 0.17 1.97
N LEU A 36 -1.43 -0.68 1.27
CA LEU A 36 -2.48 -1.53 1.84
C LEU A 36 -1.88 -2.89 2.22
N ASN A 37 -2.14 -3.35 3.44
CA ASN A 37 -1.83 -4.72 3.86
C ASN A 37 -2.98 -5.34 4.66
N ASP A 38 -3.25 -6.62 4.41
CA ASP A 38 -4.23 -7.39 5.18
C ASP A 38 -3.59 -7.91 6.47
N VAL A 39 -4.03 -7.38 7.60
CA VAL A 39 -3.51 -7.73 8.93
C VAL A 39 -4.27 -8.88 9.59
N SER A 40 -5.28 -9.43 8.92
CA SER A 40 -5.95 -10.66 9.38
C SER A 40 -5.16 -11.93 9.09
N ARG A 41 -4.10 -11.83 8.27
CA ARG A 41 -3.23 -12.94 7.89
C ARG A 41 -2.21 -13.27 8.98
N ALA A 42 -2.08 -14.55 9.30
CA ALA A 42 -1.10 -15.04 10.28
C ALA A 42 0.34 -15.11 9.73
N ASP A 43 0.51 -15.06 8.41
CA ASP A 43 1.80 -15.17 7.71
C ASP A 43 2.31 -13.83 7.15
N ALA A 44 1.59 -12.72 7.35
CA ALA A 44 1.94 -11.41 6.82
C ALA A 44 1.59 -10.28 7.81
N GLY A 45 2.45 -9.26 7.89
CA GLY A 45 2.15 -8.03 8.63
C GLY A 45 2.92 -7.90 9.94
N PHE A 46 2.21 -7.80 11.04
CA PHE A 46 2.81 -7.57 12.36
C PHE A 46 3.39 -8.85 12.96
N GLU A 47 4.43 -8.70 13.78
CA GLU A 47 5.07 -9.79 14.55
C GLU A 47 5.65 -10.98 13.75
N VAL A 48 5.59 -10.96 12.42
CA VAL A 48 6.20 -11.97 11.54
C VAL A 48 7.33 -11.38 10.68
N ALA A 49 8.13 -12.20 9.99
CA ALA A 49 9.25 -11.71 9.16
C ALA A 49 8.83 -11.14 7.80
N THR A 50 7.62 -11.49 7.36
CA THR A 50 7.10 -11.28 6.01
C THR A 50 5.95 -10.28 5.98
N ASN A 51 5.67 -9.75 4.79
CA ASN A 51 4.46 -8.98 4.54
C ASN A 51 4.03 -9.14 3.08
N GLU A 52 2.75 -8.90 2.82
CA GLU A 52 2.17 -8.84 1.49
C GLU A 52 1.39 -7.53 1.41
N VAL A 53 1.65 -6.72 0.39
CA VAL A 53 1.07 -5.39 0.30
C VAL A 53 0.58 -5.08 -1.11
N THR A 54 -0.38 -4.19 -1.21
CA THR A 54 -0.75 -3.55 -2.47
C THR A 54 -0.51 -2.05 -2.33
N ILE A 55 0.36 -1.50 -3.16
CA ILE A 55 0.65 -0.07 -3.21
C ILE A 55 -0.34 0.57 -4.17
N VAL A 56 -1.17 1.48 -3.68
CA VAL A 56 -2.24 2.14 -4.43
C VAL A 56 -1.86 3.61 -4.64
N THR A 57 -1.85 4.05 -5.88
CA THR A 57 -1.59 5.44 -6.28
C THR A 57 -2.71 5.97 -7.17
N ALA A 58 -2.61 7.23 -7.60
CA ALA A 58 -3.54 7.80 -8.57
C ALA A 58 -3.44 7.15 -9.96
N SER A 59 -2.27 6.61 -10.33
CA SER A 59 -2.02 6.00 -11.64
C SER A 59 -2.40 4.52 -11.68
N GLY A 60 -2.47 3.84 -10.55
CA GLY A 60 -2.80 2.42 -10.51
C GLY A 60 -2.43 1.75 -9.20
N GLU A 61 -2.24 0.43 -9.28
CA GLU A 61 -1.97 -0.43 -8.15
C GLU A 61 -0.80 -1.34 -8.49
N ARG A 62 0.08 -1.56 -7.51
CA ARG A 62 1.19 -2.50 -7.59
C ARG A 62 1.06 -3.50 -6.46
N HIS A 63 0.79 -4.75 -6.81
CA HIS A 63 0.83 -5.85 -5.85
C HIS A 63 2.28 -6.29 -5.59
N VAL A 64 2.63 -6.40 -4.32
CA VAL A 64 3.88 -6.98 -3.83
C VAL A 64 3.51 -8.28 -3.12
N PRO A 65 3.84 -9.45 -3.69
CA PRO A 65 3.48 -10.74 -3.11
C PRO A 65 4.17 -10.95 -1.77
N LEU A 66 3.72 -11.93 -1.00
CA LEU A 66 4.34 -12.30 0.29
C LEU A 66 5.87 -12.39 0.18
N SER A 67 6.54 -11.44 0.82
CA SER A 67 7.98 -11.21 0.71
C SER A 67 8.55 -10.79 2.06
N THR A 68 9.87 -10.70 2.18
CA THR A 68 10.49 -10.13 3.37
C THR A 68 10.12 -8.66 3.55
N LYS A 69 10.15 -8.17 4.79
CA LYS A 69 9.92 -6.73 5.07
C LYS A 69 10.91 -5.81 4.36
N GLY A 70 12.13 -6.27 4.10
CA GLY A 70 13.13 -5.53 3.33
C GLY A 70 12.73 -5.36 1.86
N GLU A 71 12.25 -6.43 1.22
CA GLU A 71 11.76 -6.39 -0.17
C GLU A 71 10.51 -5.51 -0.30
N VAL A 72 9.58 -5.60 0.65
CA VAL A 72 8.41 -4.72 0.69
C VAL A 72 8.81 -3.26 0.86
N ALA A 73 9.77 -2.96 1.75
CA ALA A 73 10.28 -1.60 1.92
C ALA A 73 10.95 -1.08 0.64
N ALA A 74 11.75 -1.91 -0.04
CA ALA A 74 12.35 -1.55 -1.33
C ALA A 74 11.28 -1.22 -2.37
N ALA A 75 10.25 -2.06 -2.50
CA ALA A 75 9.16 -1.81 -3.43
C ALA A 75 8.40 -0.50 -3.15
N VAL A 76 8.19 -0.14 -1.87
CA VAL A 76 7.60 1.15 -1.49
C VAL A 76 8.52 2.31 -1.85
N LEU A 77 9.83 2.18 -1.64
CA LEU A 77 10.81 3.21 -2.00
C LEU A 77 10.92 3.41 -3.51
N ASP A 78 10.83 2.34 -4.31
CA ASP A 78 10.79 2.42 -5.78
C ASP A 78 9.59 3.26 -6.24
N GLU A 79 8.41 3.04 -5.64
CA GLU A 79 7.21 3.81 -5.98
C GLU A 79 7.37 5.28 -5.59
N VAL A 80 7.93 5.56 -4.42
CA VAL A 80 8.24 6.94 -3.99
C VAL A 80 9.19 7.62 -4.97
N ALA A 81 10.24 6.92 -5.43
CA ALA A 81 11.17 7.44 -6.41
C ALA A 81 10.47 7.75 -7.75
N ALA A 82 9.63 6.85 -8.24
CA ALA A 82 8.85 7.03 -9.47
C ALA A 82 7.90 8.24 -9.37
N LEU A 83 7.17 8.37 -8.27
CA LEU A 83 6.29 9.52 -8.02
C LEU A 83 7.06 10.85 -8.03
N ARG A 84 8.25 10.89 -7.42
CA ARG A 84 9.09 12.10 -7.39
C ARG A 84 9.69 12.44 -8.76
N ALA A 85 10.08 11.43 -9.53
CA ALA A 85 10.57 11.62 -10.89
C ALA A 85 9.47 12.18 -11.81
N GLY A 86 8.23 11.69 -11.67
CA GLY A 86 7.07 12.19 -12.40
C GLY A 86 6.65 13.61 -12.01
N VAL A 87 6.84 14.01 -10.75
CA VAL A 87 6.61 15.39 -10.29
C VAL A 87 7.69 16.35 -10.81
N ALA A 88 8.96 15.92 -10.86
CA ALA A 88 10.04 16.73 -11.41
C ALA A 88 9.94 16.94 -12.95
N ALA A 89 9.11 16.13 -13.62
CA ALA A 89 8.83 16.22 -15.05
C ALA A 89 7.59 17.09 -15.39
N ARG A 90 6.93 17.68 -14.39
CA ARG A 90 5.82 18.64 -14.55
C ARG A 90 6.30 20.05 -14.27
#